data_AF-A0A935J3H6-F1
#
_entry.id   AF-A0A935J3H6-F1
#
_cell.length_a   1.000
_cell.length_b   1.000
_cell.length_c   1.000
_cell.angle_alpha   90.00
_cell.angle_beta   90.00
_cell.angle_gamma   90.00
#
_symmetry.space_group_name_H-M   'P 1'
#
loop_
_entity.id
_entity.type
_entity.pdbx_description
1 polymer ?
#
loop_
_entity_poly.entity_id
_entity_poly.type
_entity_poly.pdbx_seq_one_letter_code
_entity_poly.pdbx_strand_id
1 'polypeptide(L)' 'MEGSNYNEQIISVSQLAKGVYFVKVTSNSGSAFKKLVIE' A
#
# COMPACT_ATOMS: atom_id res chain seq x y z
N MET A 1 -17.30 6.83 21.12
CA MET A 1 -17.78 6.28 19.84
C MET A 1 -16.57 5.71 19.12
N GLU A 2 -16.71 4.49 18.63
CA GLU A 2 -15.66 3.51 18.33
C GLU A 2 -14.55 4.03 17.41
N GLY A 3 -13.29 3.83 17.85
CA GLY A 3 -12.13 4.01 16.99
C GLY A 3 -12.13 2.93 15.92
N SER A 4 -12.23 3.34 14.66
CA SER A 4 -12.13 2.46 13.51
C SER A 4 -10.79 1.72 13.52
N ASN A 5 -10.83 0.42 13.83
CA ASN A 5 -9.70 -0.50 13.65
C ASN A 5 -9.42 -0.61 12.14
N TYR A 6 -8.52 0.22 11.63
CA TYR A 6 -7.92 -0.03 10.32
C TYR A 6 -7.03 -1.26 10.48
N ASN A 7 -7.38 -2.36 9.82
CA ASN A 7 -6.49 -3.51 9.72
C ASN A 7 -5.29 -3.10 8.85
N GLU A 8 -4.26 -2.55 9.48
CA GLU A 8 -3.03 -2.19 8.80
C GLU A 8 -2.30 -3.45 8.34
N GLN A 9 -1.97 -3.51 7.06
CA GLN A 9 -1.09 -4.53 6.49
C GLN A 9 0.20 -3.85 6.05
N ILE A 10 1.32 -4.35 6.56
CA ILE A 10 2.65 -3.82 6.28
C ILE A 10 3.37 -4.80 5.36
N ILE A 11 3.86 -4.30 4.22
CA ILE A 11 4.66 -5.07 3.26
C ILE A 11 6.07 -4.47 3.24
N SER A 12 7.09 -5.28 3.54
CA SER A 12 8.48 -4.84 3.40
C SER A 12 8.86 -4.75 1.92
N VAL A 13 9.49 -3.63 1.54
CA VAL A 13 9.99 -3.38 0.19
C VAL A 13 11.52 -3.36 0.11
N SER A 14 12.21 -3.74 1.19
CA SER A 14 13.67 -3.62 1.30
C SER A 14 14.46 -4.49 0.31
N GLN A 15 13.82 -5.51 -0.28
CA GLN A 15 14.43 -6.41 -1.27
C GLN A 15 14.11 -6.01 -2.71
N LEU A 16 13.25 -5.01 -2.92
CA LEU A 16 12.93 -4.53 -4.26
C LEU A 16 14.08 -3.67 -4.80
N ALA A 17 14.30 -3.77 -6.11
CA ALA A 17 15.27 -2.92 -6.79
C ALA A 17 14.86 -1.45 -6.71
N LYS A 18 15.84 -0.55 -6.80
CA LYS A 18 15.60 0.89 -6.89
C LYS A 18 14.79 1.20 -8.15
N GLY A 19 13.77 2.05 -8.02
CA GLY A 19 12.89 2.36 -9.14
C GLY A 19 11.53 2.91 -8.74
N VAL A 20 10.67 3.04 -9.75
CA VAL A 20 9.30 3.53 -9.59
C VAL A 20 8.31 2.37 -9.60
N TYR A 21 7.52 2.27 -8.54
CA TYR A 21 6.47 1.25 -8.38
C TYR A 21 5.09 1.89 -8.35
N PHE A 22 4.11 1.22 -8.95
CA PHE A 22 2.70 1.59 -8.85
C PHE A 22 1.99 0.57 -7.95
N VAL A 23 1.48 1.05 -6.82
CA VAL A 23 0.76 0.25 -5.83
C VAL A 23 -0.73 0.36 -6.11
N LYS A 24 -1.40 -0.79 -6.26
CA LYS A 24 -2.86 -0.89 -6.33
C LYS A 24 -3.37 -1.64 -5.11
N VAL A 25 -4.26 -1.02 -4.35
CA VAL A 25 -4.98 -1.66 -3.25
C VAL A 25 -6.41 -1.94 -3.71
N THR A 26 -6.87 -3.18 -3.59
CA THR A 26 -8.24 -3.58 -3.96
C THR A 26 -8.96 -4.08 -2.73
N SER A 27 -10.21 -3.64 -2.57
CA SER A 27 -11.12 -4.06 -1.51
C SER A 27 -12.50 -4.36 -2.12
N ASN A 28 -13.40 -4.91 -1.32
CA ASN A 28 -14.78 -5.16 -1.75
C ASN A 28 -15.52 -3.87 -2.15
N SER A 29 -15.08 -2.70 -1.68
CA SER A 29 -15.69 -1.40 -1.97
C SER A 29 -15.00 -0.63 -3.10
N GLY A 30 -13.91 -1.14 -3.69
CA GLY A 30 -13.22 -0.48 -4.80
C GLY A 30 -11.71 -0.62 -4.79
N SER A 31 -11.03 0.21 -5.59
CA SER A 31 -9.57 0.22 -5.72
C SER A 31 -8.99 1.62 -5.52
N ALA A 32 -7.78 1.67 -4.95
CA ALA A 32 -6.96 2.88 -4.84
C ALA A 32 -5.59 2.64 -5.49
N PHE A 33 -4.97 3.72 -6.00
CA PHE A 33 -3.68 3.68 -6.68
C PHE A 33 -2.70 4.69 -6.08
N LYS A 34 -1.42 4.33 -5.97
CA LYS A 34 -0.36 5.23 -5.49
C LYS A 34 0.97 4.95 -6.19
N LYS A 35 1.75 5.99 -6.45
CA LYS A 35 3.15 5.88 -6.91
C LYS A 35 4.09 5.80 -5.70
N LEU A 36 5.04 4.88 -5.73
CA LEU A 36 6.12 4.69 -4.77
C LEU A 36 7.47 4.80 -5.49
N VAL A 37 8.43 5.48 -4.88
CA VAL A 37 9.82 5.57 -5.37
C VAL A 37 10.71 4.89 -4.33
N ILE A 38 11.53 3.94 -4.79
CA ILE A 38 12.54 3.26 -3.97
C ILE A 38 13.91 3.76 -4.43
N GLU A 39 14.67 4.34 -3.49
CA GLU A 39 15.94 5.04 -3.73
C GLU A 39 17.18 4.26 -3.30
#